data_AF-H1KCN6-F1
#
_entry.id   AF-H1KCN6-F1
#
_cell.length_a   1.000
_cell.length_b   1.000
_cell.length_c   1.000
_cell.angle_alpha   90.00
_cell.angle_beta   90.00
_cell.angle_gamma   90.00
#
_symmetry.space_group_name_H-M   'P 1'
#
loop_
_entity.id
_entity.type
_entity.pdbx_description
1 polymer ?
#
loop_
_entity_poly.entity_id
_entity_poly.type
_entity_poly.pdbx_seq_one_letter_code
_entity_poly.pdbx_strand_id
1 'polypeptide(L)'
;MARRMRLRDRIALRRAQAAERRDRKPEPPPEPRIEIALRKAGSIGALERLAGIGPDPASRALFWMAFSSLPARECLDAGCEELRRRARLAAA
;
A
#
# COMPACT_ATOMS: atom_id res chain seq x y z
N MET A 1 -42.13 17.19 -21.48
CA MET A 1 -42.27 15.94 -22.29
C MET A 1 -40.87 15.40 -22.60
N ALA A 2 -40.48 14.26 -22.01
CA ALA A 2 -39.17 13.66 -22.31
C ALA A 2 -39.20 13.01 -23.70
N ARG A 3 -38.29 13.44 -24.59
CA ARG A 3 -38.19 12.94 -25.98
C ARG A 3 -37.84 11.45 -25.94
N ARG A 4 -38.74 10.59 -26.44
CA ARG A 4 -38.53 9.13 -26.49
C ARG A 4 -37.41 8.84 -27.49
N MET A 5 -36.23 8.47 -27.00
CA MET A 5 -35.06 8.16 -27.82
C MET A 5 -35.35 6.97 -28.75
N ARG A 6 -35.05 7.10 -30.05
CA ARG A 6 -35.33 6.05 -31.04
C ARG A 6 -34.46 4.82 -30.77
N LEU A 7 -34.92 3.65 -31.19
CA LEU A 7 -34.19 2.39 -30.99
C LEU A 7 -32.77 2.42 -31.58
N ARG A 8 -32.60 3.07 -32.74
CA ARG A 8 -31.30 3.24 -33.40
C ARG A 8 -30.31 4.03 -32.54
N ASP A 9 -30.76 5.12 -31.92
CA ASP A 9 -29.93 5.97 -31.06
C ASP A 9 -29.49 5.19 -29.80
N ARG A 10 -30.35 4.32 -29.26
CA ARG A 10 -30.00 3.42 -28.14
C ARG A 10 -28.91 2.43 -28.51
N ILE A 11 -28.94 1.89 -29.72
CA ILE A 11 -27.92 0.95 -30.19
C ILE A 11 -26.59 1.68 -30.41
N ALA A 12 -26.62 2.85 -31.03
CA ALA A 12 -25.43 3.67 -31.23
C ALA A 12 -24.77 4.06 -29.90
N LEU A 13 -25.56 4.52 -28.92
CA LEU A 13 -25.07 4.87 -27.58
C LEU A 13 -24.41 3.68 -26.89
N ARG A 14 -25.03 2.49 -26.94
CA ARG A 14 -24.45 1.28 -26.35
C ARG A 14 -23.13 0.87 -27.01
N ARG A 15 -23.02 1.01 -28.33
CA ARG A 15 -21.78 0.73 -29.07
C ARG A 15 -20.68 1.72 -28.70
N ALA A 16 -21.00 3.01 -28.60
CA ALA A 16 -20.07 4.04 -28.17
C ALA A 16 -19.56 3.78 -26.74
N GLN A 17 -20.45 3.44 -25.81
CA GLN A 17 -20.09 3.07 -24.43
C GLN A 17 -19.24 1.78 -24.38
N ALA A 18 -19.50 0.81 -25.26
CA ALA A 18 -18.71 -0.40 -25.33
C ALA A 18 -17.31 -0.15 -25.92
N ALA A 19 -17.19 0.74 -26.90
CA ALA A 19 -15.90 1.18 -27.44
C ALA A 19 -15.11 1.95 -26.38
N GLU A 20 -15.75 2.90 -25.68
CA GLU A 20 -15.15 3.65 -24.58
C GLU A 20 -14.65 2.72 -23.44
N ARG A 21 -15.43 1.68 -23.10
CA ARG A 21 -15.01 0.68 -22.11
C ARG A 21 -13.84 -0.19 -22.57
N ARG A 22 -13.72 -0.45 -23.88
CA ARG A 22 -12.60 -1.22 -24.46
C ARG A 22 -11.32 -0.39 -24.49
N ASP A 23 -11.43 0.91 -24.79
CA ASP A 23 -10.30 1.82 -24.86
C ASP A 23 -9.87 2.34 -23.48
N ARG A 24 -10.78 2.31 -22.49
CA ARG A 24 -10.46 2.70 -21.11
C ARG A 24 -9.46 1.71 -20.52
N LYS A 25 -8.23 2.19 -20.30
CA LYS A 25 -7.23 1.47 -19.52
C LYS A 25 -7.81 1.08 -18.16
N PRO A 26 -7.68 -0.18 -17.72
CA PRO A 26 -8.16 -0.58 -16.41
C PRO A 26 -7.49 0.30 -15.35
N GLU A 27 -8.28 0.79 -14.42
CA GLU A 27 -7.76 1.48 -13.24
C GLU A 27 -6.87 0.48 -12.48
N PRO A 28 -5.65 0.87 -12.08
CA PRO A 28 -4.83 -0.02 -11.27
C PRO A 28 -5.61 -0.38 -10.00
N PRO A 29 -5.45 -1.60 -9.48
CA PRO A 29 -6.05 -1.95 -8.21
C PRO A 29 -5.59 -0.94 -7.14
N PRO A 30 -6.46 -0.60 -6.17
CA PRO A 30 -6.09 0.32 -5.11
C PRO A 30 -4.85 -0.21 -4.39
N GLU A 31 -3.90 0.69 -4.12
CA GLU A 31 -2.67 0.35 -3.42
C GLU A 31 -3.00 -0.30 -2.06
N PRO A 32 -2.30 -1.39 -1.67
CA PRO A 32 -2.51 -2.01 -0.37
C PRO A 32 -2.36 -0.97 0.74
N ARG A 33 -3.29 -0.97 1.72
CA ARG A 33 -3.28 -0.01 2.83
C ARG A 33 -1.93 0.00 3.57
N ILE A 34 -1.25 -1.14 3.62
CA ILE A 34 0.06 -1.27 4.25
C ILE A 34 1.14 -0.48 3.51
N GLU A 35 1.16 -0.46 2.18
CA GLU A 35 2.15 0.32 1.42
C GLU A 35 1.92 1.83 1.58
N ILE A 36 0.66 2.25 1.64
CA ILE A 36 0.30 3.65 1.98
C ILE A 36 0.82 4.00 3.38
N ALA A 37 0.65 3.11 4.37
CA ALA A 37 1.11 3.33 5.73
C ALA A 37 2.64 3.37 5.84
N LEU A 38 3.35 2.47 5.16
CA LEU A 38 4.81 2.42 5.12
C LEU A 38 5.39 3.68 4.46
N ARG A 39 4.79 4.20 3.38
CA ARG A 39 5.18 5.48 2.77
C ARG A 39 4.98 6.67 3.70
N LYS A 40 3.93 6.64 4.53
CA LYS A 40 3.61 7.70 5.49
C LYS A 40 4.36 7.59 6.82
N ALA A 41 5.09 6.50 7.07
CA ALA A 41 5.85 6.31 8.30
C ALA A 41 7.06 7.25 8.33
N GLY A 42 6.91 8.41 8.99
CA GLY A 42 7.96 9.43 9.09
C GLY A 42 9.03 9.17 10.18
N SER A 43 8.97 8.04 10.89
CA SER A 43 9.93 7.71 11.94
C SER A 43 10.11 6.20 12.12
N ILE A 44 11.23 5.80 12.70
CA ILE A 44 11.51 4.41 13.07
C ILE A 44 10.42 3.88 14.02
N GLY A 45 9.98 4.68 14.99
CA GLY A 45 8.89 4.31 15.89
C GLY A 45 7.52 4.13 15.21
N ALA A 46 7.31 4.72 14.04
CA ALA A 46 6.12 4.42 13.23
C ALA A 46 6.27 3.06 12.52
N LEU A 47 7.47 2.73 12.03
CA LEU A 47 7.77 1.43 11.43
C LEU A 47 7.70 0.29 12.46
N GLU A 48 8.24 0.49 13.67
CA GLU A 48 8.17 -0.46 14.79
C GLU A 48 6.70 -0.82 15.11
N ARG A 49 5.82 0.19 15.19
CA ARG A 49 4.38 -0.02 15.42
C ARG A 49 3.70 -0.79 14.28
N LEU A 50 3.99 -0.45 13.03
CA LEU A 50 3.44 -1.18 11.87
C LEU A 50 3.93 -2.63 11.81
N ALA A 51 5.14 -2.89 12.29
CA ALA A 51 5.73 -4.22 12.40
C ALA A 51 5.27 -5.01 13.66
N GLY A 52 4.42 -4.41 14.50
CA GLY A 52 3.92 -5.05 15.72
C GLY A 52 4.94 -5.12 16.86
N ILE A 53 6.01 -4.31 16.82
CA ILE A 53 6.94 -4.20 17.95
C ILE A 53 6.26 -3.37 19.05
N GLY A 54 6.21 -3.94 20.26
CA GLY A 54 5.63 -3.30 21.42
C GLY A 54 6.27 -1.94 21.73
N PRO A 55 5.53 -1.02 22.37
CA PRO A 55 6.05 0.28 22.76
C PRO A 55 7.11 0.18 23.87
N ASP A 56 7.27 -1.00 24.47
CA ASP A 56 8.17 -1.21 25.58
C ASP A 56 9.64 -1.27 25.14
N PRO A 57 10.58 -0.73 25.95
CA PRO A 57 11.99 -0.70 25.61
C PRO A 57 12.61 -2.10 25.40
N ALA A 58 12.12 -3.13 26.09
CA ALA A 58 12.68 -4.47 26.02
C ALA A 58 12.42 -5.12 24.65
N SER A 59 11.19 -5.04 24.14
CA SER A 59 10.82 -5.52 22.80
C SER A 59 11.63 -4.82 21.71
N ARG A 60 11.82 -3.51 21.84
CA ARG A 60 12.65 -2.73 20.89
C ARG A 60 14.10 -3.16 20.95
N ALA A 61 14.67 -3.30 22.15
CA ALA A 61 16.05 -3.74 22.34
C ALA A 61 16.27 -5.15 21.76
N LEU A 62 15.36 -6.10 22.02
CA LEU A 62 15.42 -7.45 21.47
C LEU A 62 15.42 -7.45 19.94
N PHE A 63 14.63 -6.58 19.31
CA PHE A 63 14.64 -6.43 17.86
C PHE A 63 15.97 -5.87 17.35
N TRP A 64 16.43 -4.74 17.91
CA TRP A 64 17.63 -4.06 17.43
C TRP A 64 18.93 -4.82 17.76
N MET A 65 18.92 -5.71 18.76
CA MET A 65 20.07 -6.57 19.10
C MET A 65 20.54 -7.41 17.91
N ALA A 66 19.63 -7.86 17.04
CA ALA A 66 19.96 -8.64 15.86
C ALA A 66 20.85 -7.90 14.85
N PHE A 67 20.88 -6.56 14.92
CA PHE A 67 21.63 -5.68 14.01
C PHE A 67 22.78 -4.95 14.72
N SER A 68 22.97 -5.19 16.02
CA SER A 68 23.89 -4.43 16.87
C SER A 68 25.37 -4.59 16.49
N SER A 69 25.72 -5.64 15.74
CA SER A 69 27.05 -5.87 15.20
C SER A 69 27.38 -5.04 13.95
N LEU A 70 26.38 -4.40 13.33
CA LEU A 70 26.57 -3.59 12.13
C LEU A 70 27.03 -2.16 12.48
N PRO A 71 27.79 -1.51 11.58
CA PRO A 71 28.05 -0.07 11.68
C PRO A 71 26.74 0.73 11.79
N ALA A 72 26.77 1.86 12.50
CA ALA A 72 25.55 2.57 12.91
C ALA A 72 24.53 2.82 11.78
N ARG A 73 24.98 3.23 10.59
CA ARG A 73 24.08 3.47 9.45
C ARG A 73 23.50 2.17 8.88
N GLU A 74 24.33 1.15 8.73
CA GLU A 74 23.91 -0.17 8.24
C GLU A 74 22.95 -0.86 9.20
N CYS A 75 23.17 -0.70 10.50
CA CYS A 75 22.24 -1.16 11.55
C CYS A 75 20.85 -0.56 11.34
N LEU A 76 20.76 0.76 11.15
CA LEU A 76 19.50 1.45 10.93
C LEU A 76 18.82 1.03 9.62
N ASP A 77 19.58 0.95 8.53
CA ASP A 77 19.06 0.58 7.21
C ASP A 77 18.51 -0.85 7.24
N ALA A 78 19.29 -1.82 7.74
CA ALA A 78 18.90 -3.22 7.86
C ALA A 78 17.67 -3.42 8.78
N GLY A 79 17.65 -2.75 9.93
CA GLY A 79 16.49 -2.81 10.81
C GLY A 79 15.25 -2.17 10.20
N CYS A 80 15.36 -1.05 9.49
CA CYS A 80 14.22 -0.44 8.80
C CYS A 80 13.67 -1.32 7.67
N GLU A 81 14.53 -2.03 6.93
CA GLU A 81 14.08 -2.99 5.93
C GLU A 81 13.32 -4.16 6.57
N GLU A 82 13.85 -4.72 7.66
CA GLU A 82 13.19 -5.81 8.38
C GLU A 82 11.84 -5.37 8.97
N LEU A 83 11.73 -4.15 9.49
CA LEU A 83 10.45 -3.59 9.97
C LEU A 83 9.42 -3.53 8.83
N ARG A 84 9.82 -3.03 7.65
CA ARG A 84 8.93 -2.98 6.47
C ARG A 84 8.50 -4.38 6.04
N ARG A 85 9.41 -5.36 6.07
CA ARG A 85 9.11 -6.75 5.75
C ARG A 85 8.08 -7.34 6.72
N ARG A 86 8.30 -7.19 8.04
CA ARG A 86 7.37 -7.68 9.07
C ARG A 86 6.00 -7.01 8.99
N ALA A 87 5.97 -5.70 8.74
CA ALA A 87 4.72 -4.96 8.57
C ALA A 87 3.89 -5.48 7.38
N ARG A 88 4.53 -5.82 6.25
CA ARG A 88 3.86 -6.47 5.11
C ARG A 88 3.31 -7.84 5.47
N LEU A 89 4.10 -8.66 6.18
CA LEU A 89 3.66 -9.99 6.61
C LEU A 89 2.49 -9.94 7.59
N ALA A 90 2.47 -8.94 8.48
CA ALA A 90 1.36 -8.74 9.41
C ALA A 90 0.06 -8.25 8.73
N ALA A 91 0.18 -7.72 7.50
CA ALA A 91 -0.95 -7.21 6.71
C ALA A 91 -1.42 -8.19 5.61
N ALA A 92 -0.71 -9.31 5.42
CA ALA A 92 -1.05 -10.38 4.49
C ALA A 92 -2.04 -11.36 5.13
#